data_AF-A0A0J6WPN7-F1
#
_entry.id   AF-A0A0J6WPN7-F1
#
_cell.length_a   1.000
_cell.length_b   1.000
_cell.length_c   1.000
_cell.angle_alpha   90.00
_cell.angle_beta   90.00
_cell.angle_gamma   90.00
#
_symmetry.space_group_name_H-M   'P 1'
#
loop_
_entity.id
_entity.type
_entity.pdbx_description
1 polymer ?
#
loop_
_entity_poly.entity_id
_entity_poly.type
_entity_poly.pdbx_seq_one_letter_code
_entity_poly.pdbx_strand_id
1 'polypeptide(L)'
;MRDTRDPAVVEWLDNEPTELIWTTSVTVFEIGTGIELLTPSRRRKRLDATFAQLLSEDLDGRVQSFDLTAAMAAASTWPTPGTDLNAPDSLRMPTGPLITDISIVDNMATHSTTDTRGTHPRYVT
;
A
#
# COMPACT_ATOMS: atom_id res chain seq x y z
N MET A 1 -2.59 3.93 17.31
CA MET A 1 -1.53 3.56 16.36
C MET A 1 -0.69 2.50 17.04
N ARG A 2 -0.46 1.34 16.42
CA ARG A 2 0.44 0.32 17.00
C ARG A 2 1.80 0.97 17.22
N ASP A 3 2.33 0.88 18.43
CA ASP A 3 3.53 1.62 18.85
C ASP A 3 4.83 0.93 18.42
N THR A 4 4.72 -0.29 17.90
CA THR A 4 5.85 -1.11 17.47
C THR A 4 5.74 -1.34 15.96
N ARG A 5 6.73 -0.85 15.22
CA ARG A 5 6.95 -1.24 13.82
C ARG A 5 7.31 -2.71 13.79
N ASP A 6 6.83 -3.45 12.80
CA ASP A 6 7.23 -4.84 12.64
C ASP A 6 8.71 -4.91 12.23
N PRO A 7 9.58 -5.52 13.05
CA PRO A 7 11.01 -5.55 12.78
C PRO A 7 11.36 -6.24 11.46
N ALA A 8 10.58 -7.23 11.02
CA ALA A 8 10.82 -7.91 9.75
C ALA A 8 10.58 -6.99 8.54
N VAL A 9 9.61 -6.07 8.65
CA VAL A 9 9.34 -5.07 7.61
C VAL A 9 10.44 -4.01 7.59
N VAL A 10 10.93 -3.61 8.76
CA VAL A 10 12.03 -2.63 8.86
C VAL A 10 13.32 -3.20 8.28
N GLU A 11 13.69 -4.41 8.68
CA GLU A 11 14.91 -5.07 8.19
C GLU A 11 14.86 -5.30 6.68
N TRP A 12 13.70 -5.71 6.13
CA TRP A 12 13.54 -5.83 4.70
C TRP A 12 13.70 -4.47 3.99
N LEU A 13 13.03 -3.42 4.46
CA LEU A 13 13.08 -2.10 3.83
C LEU A 13 14.48 -1.48 3.89
N ASP A 14 15.21 -1.68 4.98
CA ASP A 14 16.59 -1.19 5.16
C ASP A 14 17.59 -1.88 4.21
N ASN A 15 17.24 -3.05 3.65
CA ASN A 15 18.06 -3.80 2.69
C ASN A 15 17.69 -3.50 1.23
N GLU A 16 16.59 -2.79 0.96
CA GLU A 16 16.20 -2.43 -0.40
C GLU A 16 16.95 -1.19 -0.89
N PRO A 17 17.51 -1.19 -2.11
CA PRO A 17 18.03 0.01 -2.73
C PRO A 17 16.95 1.09 -2.77
N THR A 18 17.28 2.29 -2.28
CA THR A 18 16.30 3.36 -2.12
C THR A 18 15.57 3.63 -3.43
N GLU A 19 16.27 3.67 -4.56
CA GLU A 19 15.74 3.93 -5.90
C GLU A 19 14.64 2.95 -6.36
N LEU A 20 14.56 1.78 -5.73
CA LEU A 20 13.55 0.76 -6.02
C LEU A 20 12.29 0.89 -5.16
N ILE A 21 12.30 1.78 -4.17
CA ILE A 21 11.15 2.06 -3.30
C ILE A 21 10.27 3.13 -3.96
N TRP A 22 9.06 2.73 -4.34
CA TRP A 22 8.03 3.61 -4.90
C TRP A 22 6.72 3.50 -4.12
N THR A 23 5.88 4.52 -4.22
CA THR A 23 4.52 4.51 -3.70
C THR A 23 3.56 5.11 -4.72
N THR A 24 2.27 5.17 -4.39
CA THR A 24 1.22 5.72 -5.27
C THR A 24 0.64 7.01 -4.69
N SER A 25 0.04 7.84 -5.56
CA SER A 25 -0.72 9.01 -5.11
C SER A 25 -1.92 8.62 -4.24
N VAL A 26 -2.42 7.38 -4.34
CA VAL A 26 -3.50 6.86 -3.49
C VAL A 26 -3.01 6.68 -2.06
N THR A 27 -1.88 6.00 -1.87
CA THR A 27 -1.24 5.82 -0.55
C THR A 27 -0.90 7.17 0.08
N VAL A 28 -0.43 8.13 -0.73
CA VAL A 28 -0.17 9.50 -0.27
C VAL A 28 -1.45 10.17 0.23
N PHE A 29 -2.54 10.04 -0.52
CA PHE A 29 -3.86 10.55 -0.13
C PHE A 29 -4.35 9.92 1.19
N GLU A 30 -4.21 8.61 1.36
CA GLU A 30 -4.64 7.91 2.57
C GLU A 30 -3.87 8.36 3.81
N ILE A 31 -2.54 8.43 3.72
CA ILE A 31 -1.68 8.88 4.83
C ILE A 31 -1.97 10.34 5.17
N GLY A 32 -2.04 11.22 4.15
CA GLY A 32 -2.35 12.63 4.33
C GLY A 32 -3.69 12.85 5.03
N THR A 33 -4.73 12.15 4.57
CA THR A 33 -6.06 12.18 5.20
C THR A 33 -5.99 11.70 6.65
N GLY A 34 -5.27 10.61 6.92
CA GLY A 34 -5.06 10.11 8.28
C GLY A 34 -4.41 11.13 9.21
N ILE A 35 -3.44 11.92 8.71
CA ILE A 35 -2.78 12.99 9.47
C ILE A 35 -3.75 14.17 9.71
N GLU A 36 -4.53 14.57 8.70
CA GLU A 36 -5.48 15.68 8.81
C GLU A 36 -6.61 15.41 9.81
N LEU A 37 -7.06 14.16 9.90
CA LEU A 37 -8.09 13.72 10.85
C LEU A 37 -7.63 13.77 12.31
N LEU A 38 -6.32 13.89 12.58
CA LEU A 38 -5.82 14.04 13.94
C LEU A 38 -6.20 15.40 14.52
N THR A 39 -6.59 15.41 15.80
CA THR A 39 -6.77 16.64 16.56
C THR A 39 -5.49 17.50 16.50
N PRO A 40 -5.60 18.81 16.26
CA PRO A 40 -4.46 19.72 16.23
C PRO A 40 -3.57 19.54 17.46
N SER A 41 -2.34 19.09 17.25
CA SER A 41 -1.41 18.70 18.31
C SER A 41 0.02 18.77 17.81
N ARG A 42 0.99 18.76 18.74
CA ARG A 42 2.43 18.66 18.39
C ARG A 42 2.71 17.38 17.60
N ARG A 43 2.05 16.28 17.92
CA ARG A 43 2.17 15.01 17.22
C ARG A 43 1.72 15.13 15.76
N ARG A 44 0.55 15.72 15.50
CA ARG A 44 0.06 15.95 14.14
C ARG A 44 1.07 16.77 13.32
N LYS A 45 1.54 17.91 13.85
CA LYS A 45 2.51 18.76 13.16
C LYS A 45 3.81 18.02 12.82
N ARG A 46 4.28 17.16 13.72
CA ARG A 46 5.48 16.35 13.48
C ARG A 46 5.25 15.32 12.38
N LEU A 47 4.12 14.60 12.40
CA LEU A 47 3.79 13.63 11.37
C LEU A 47 3.66 14.29 10.00
N ASP A 48 2.99 15.43 9.95
CA ASP A 48 2.81 16.24 8.74
C ASP A 48 4.17 16.66 8.14
N ALA A 49 5.06 17.22 8.96
CA ALA A 49 6.40 17.62 8.53
C ALA A 49 7.26 16.43 8.07
N THR A 50 7.27 15.34 8.83
CA THR A 50 8.03 14.12 8.45
C THR A 50 7.48 13.49 7.18
N PHE A 51 6.17 13.52 6.98
CA PHE A 51 5.55 12.99 5.77
C PHE A 51 5.86 13.86 4.55
N ALA A 52 5.80 15.19 4.68
CA ALA A 52 6.23 16.09 3.61
C ALA A 52 7.69 15.86 3.22
N GLN A 53 8.58 15.69 4.20
CA GLN A 53 10.00 15.39 3.97
C GLN A 53 10.19 14.05 3.23
N LEU A 54 9.48 12.99 3.65
CA LEU A 54 9.50 11.69 2.96
C LEU A 54 9.14 11.82 1.48
N LEU A 55 8.13 12.63 1.15
CA LEU A 55 7.71 12.82 -0.24
C LEU A 55 8.71 13.61 -1.08
N SER A 56 9.31 14.67 -0.50
CA SER A 56 10.19 15.58 -1.25
C SER A 56 11.65 15.14 -1.30
N GLU A 57 12.15 14.48 -0.26
CA GLU A 57 13.57 14.14 -0.11
C GLU A 57 13.81 12.64 -0.31
N ASP A 58 13.06 11.80 0.42
CA ASP A 58 13.35 10.35 0.45
C ASP A 58 12.77 9.61 -0.76
N LEU A 59 11.60 10.02 -1.27
CA LEU A 59 10.96 9.44 -2.45
C LEU A 59 11.27 10.21 -3.74
N ASP A 60 11.49 11.53 -3.67
CA ASP A 60 11.97 12.38 -4.78
C ASP A 60 11.50 11.94 -6.19
N GLY A 61 10.22 12.14 -6.49
CA GLY A 61 9.62 11.77 -7.78
C GLY A 61 9.16 10.31 -7.91
N ARG A 62 9.39 9.45 -6.91
CA ARG A 62 8.93 8.05 -6.87
C ARG A 62 7.52 7.86 -6.31
N VAL A 63 6.65 8.84 -6.59
CA VAL A 63 5.21 8.77 -6.32
C VAL A 63 4.49 8.61 -7.65
N GLN A 64 3.93 7.43 -7.88
CA GLN A 64 3.21 7.12 -9.10
C GLN A 64 1.81 7.75 -9.09
N SER A 65 1.50 8.57 -10.10
CA SER A 65 0.16 9.11 -10.31
C SER A 65 -0.85 8.00 -10.62
N PHE A 66 -2.03 8.06 -10.01
CA PHE A 66 -3.15 7.17 -10.31
C PHE A 66 -4.23 7.92 -11.10
N ASP A 67 -4.15 7.83 -12.42
CA ASP A 67 -5.11 8.43 -13.36
C ASP A 67 -6.09 7.40 -13.94
N LEU A 68 -6.93 7.81 -14.90
CA LEU A 68 -7.88 6.90 -15.55
C LEU A 68 -7.18 5.72 -16.24
N THR A 69 -6.00 5.95 -16.84
CA THR A 69 -5.23 4.89 -17.52
C THR A 69 -4.74 3.86 -16.50
N ALA A 70 -4.14 4.32 -15.40
CA ALA A 70 -3.71 3.46 -14.30
C ALA A 70 -4.89 2.69 -13.69
N ALA A 71 -6.05 3.35 -13.52
CA ALA A 71 -7.26 2.72 -13.02
C ALA A 71 -7.78 1.61 -13.96
N MET A 72 -7.80 1.85 -15.27
CA MET A 72 -8.20 0.84 -16.26
C MET A 72 -7.23 -0.34 -16.29
N ALA A 73 -5.92 -0.08 -16.22
CA ALA A 73 -4.90 -1.13 -16.16
C ALA A 73 -5.06 -1.99 -14.88
N ALA A 74 -5.23 -1.35 -13.73
CA ALA A 74 -5.48 -2.04 -12.46
C ALA A 74 -6.75 -2.90 -12.54
N ALA A 75 -7.84 -2.36 -13.08
CA ALA A 75 -9.10 -3.08 -13.27
C ALA A 75 -8.96 -4.31 -14.19
N SER A 76 -8.11 -4.25 -15.22
CA SER A 76 -7.86 -5.39 -16.12
C SER A 76 -7.16 -6.56 -15.45
N THR A 77 -6.37 -6.28 -14.40
CA THR A 77 -5.64 -7.28 -13.61
C THR A 77 -6.54 -7.88 -12.53
N TRP A 78 -7.62 -7.18 -12.20
CA TRP A 78 -8.59 -7.64 -11.22
C TRP A 78 -9.25 -8.93 -11.68
N PRO A 79 -9.24 -10.00 -10.85
CA PRO A 79 -10.04 -11.17 -11.15
C PRO A 79 -11.51 -10.73 -11.23
N THR A 80 -12.11 -10.77 -12.42
CA THR A 80 -13.55 -10.60 -12.52
C THR A 80 -14.17 -11.75 -11.74
N PRO A 81 -14.96 -11.50 -10.67
CA PRO A 81 -15.64 -12.58 -9.97
C PRO A 81 -16.41 -13.38 -11.01
N GLY A 82 -16.28 -14.72 -10.97
CA GLY A 82 -17.00 -15.59 -11.89
C GLY A 82 -18.46 -15.16 -11.93
N THR A 83 -18.97 -14.88 -13.13
CA THR A 83 -20.33 -14.38 -13.41
C THR A 83 -21.44 -15.37 -13.07
N ASP A 84 -21.19 -16.35 -12.19
CA ASP A 84 -22.22 -17.20 -11.64
C ASP A 84 -22.83 -16.53 -10.40
N LEU A 85 -23.86 -15.72 -10.64
CA LEU A 85 -24.67 -15.08 -9.59
C LEU A 85 -25.40 -16.08 -8.69
N ASN A 86 -25.33 -17.39 -8.97
CA ASN A 86 -25.93 -18.46 -8.17
C ASN A 86 -24.91 -19.24 -7.32
N ALA A 87 -23.63 -18.87 -7.33
CA ALA A 87 -22.66 -19.51 -6.45
C ALA A 87 -23.04 -19.26 -4.96
N PRO A 88 -22.97 -20.27 -4.08
CA PRO A 88 -23.25 -20.09 -2.66
C PRO A 88 -22.30 -19.05 -2.06
N ASP A 89 -22.78 -18.27 -1.10
CA ASP A 89 -22.08 -17.12 -0.48
C ASP A 89 -20.68 -17.48 0.04
N SER A 90 -20.42 -18.76 0.32
CA SER A 90 -19.11 -19.32 0.70
C SER A 90 -18.06 -19.36 -0.41
N LEU A 91 -18.45 -19.23 -1.68
CA LEU A 91 -17.58 -19.17 -2.86
C LEU A 91 -17.46 -17.75 -3.43
N ARG A 92 -18.24 -16.81 -2.88
CA ARG A 92 -18.07 -15.39 -3.17
C ARG A 92 -16.73 -14.98 -2.57
N MET A 93 -15.74 -14.78 -3.42
CA MET A 93 -14.43 -14.25 -3.02
C MET A 93 -14.69 -13.02 -2.12
N PRO A 94 -14.02 -12.89 -0.97
CA PRO A 94 -14.08 -11.64 -0.21
C PRO A 94 -13.72 -10.52 -1.18
N THR A 95 -14.49 -9.44 -1.14
CA THR A 95 -14.30 -8.24 -1.96
C THR A 95 -12.83 -7.84 -1.96
N GLY A 96 -12.08 -8.31 -2.96
CA GLY A 96 -10.94 -7.66 -3.56
C GLY A 96 -9.71 -7.30 -2.71
N PRO A 97 -8.47 -7.55 -3.16
CA PRO A 97 -7.34 -6.84 -2.56
C PRO A 97 -7.55 -5.33 -2.73
N LEU A 98 -7.39 -4.54 -1.67
CA LEU A 98 -7.23 -3.08 -1.80
C LEU A 98 -6.14 -2.79 -2.85
N ILE A 99 -6.26 -1.64 -3.54
CA ILE A 99 -5.19 -1.07 -4.37
C ILE A 99 -3.87 -1.27 -3.62
N THR A 100 -3.03 -2.16 -4.15
CA THR A 100 -1.85 -2.65 -3.42
C THR A 100 -0.85 -1.50 -3.29
N ASP A 101 -0.45 -1.21 -2.05
CA ASP A 101 -0.04 0.13 -1.60
C ASP A 101 1.45 0.48 -1.75
N ILE A 102 2.33 -0.45 -2.09
CA ILE A 102 3.76 -0.17 -2.35
C ILE A 102 4.22 -1.11 -3.46
N SER A 103 4.61 -0.55 -4.60
CA SER A 103 5.23 -1.28 -5.70
C SER A 103 6.74 -1.10 -5.59
N ILE A 104 7.50 -2.13 -5.21
CA ILE A 104 8.88 -2.21 -5.71
C ILE A 104 8.76 -2.55 -7.19
N VAL A 105 9.63 -1.99 -8.03
CA VAL A 105 9.56 -2.05 -9.50
C VAL A 105 9.35 -3.47 -10.08
N ASP A 106 9.53 -4.54 -9.29
CA ASP A 106 9.11 -5.91 -9.63
C ASP A 106 8.40 -6.72 -8.49
N ASN A 107 8.04 -6.13 -7.34
CA ASN A 107 7.39 -6.86 -6.23
C ASN A 107 6.51 -5.95 -5.35
N MET A 108 5.21 -6.21 -5.28
CA MET A 108 4.30 -5.47 -4.39
C MET A 108 4.56 -5.88 -2.93
N ALA A 109 4.94 -4.93 -2.07
CA ALA A 109 4.99 -5.15 -0.62
C ALA A 109 3.73 -4.54 0.02
N THR A 110 2.94 -5.33 0.74
CA THR A 110 1.75 -4.82 1.45
C THR A 110 1.60 -5.55 2.77
N HIS A 111 1.43 -4.83 3.87
CA HIS A 111 1.28 -5.42 5.22
C HIS A 111 -0.20 -5.60 5.64
N SER A 112 -1.16 -5.19 4.81
CA SER A 112 -2.59 -5.51 5.00
C SER A 112 -2.95 -6.84 4.32
N THR A 113 -2.52 -7.96 4.89
CA THR A 113 -2.99 -9.29 4.48
C THR A 113 -4.33 -9.57 5.18
N THR A 114 -5.44 -9.16 4.58
CA THR A 114 -6.72 -9.81 4.90
C THR A 114 -6.82 -11.06 4.03
N ASP A 115 -6.30 -12.17 4.57
CA ASP A 115 -6.50 -13.57 4.17
C ASP A 115 -6.47 -13.88 2.65
N THR A 116 -5.26 -14.08 2.10
CA THR A 116 -5.05 -15.03 1.01
C THR A 116 -4.48 -16.31 1.59
N ARG A 117 -5.34 -17.31 1.82
CA ARG A 117 -4.91 -18.65 2.25
C ARG A 117 -3.78 -19.16 1.34
N GLY A 118 -2.60 -19.32 1.94
CA GLY A 118 -1.58 -20.27 1.44
C GLY A 118 -0.30 -19.71 0.84
N THR A 119 -0.02 -18.41 0.85
CA THR A 119 1.30 -17.88 0.44
C THR A 119 1.96 -17.15 1.58
N HIS A 120 2.96 -17.79 2.19
CA HIS A 120 3.97 -17.11 2.99
C HIS A 120 4.52 -15.90 2.20
N PRO A 121 4.73 -14.73 2.83
CA PRO A 121 5.54 -13.69 2.22
C PRO A 121 6.92 -14.29 1.97
N ARG A 122 7.27 -14.48 0.70
CA ARG A 122 8.63 -14.84 0.32
C ARG A 122 9.46 -13.58 0.54
N TYR A 123 10.05 -13.47 1.72
CA TYR A 123 11.26 -12.69 1.90
C TYR A 123 12.31 -13.34 0.98
N VAL A 124 12.55 -12.73 -0.17
CA VAL A 124 13.57 -13.20 -1.11
C VAL A 124 14.91 -12.81 -0.51
N THR A 125 15.72 -13.82 -0.17
CA THR A 125 17.14 -13.71 0.18
C THR A 125 18.00 -13.31 -1.02
#